data_AF-A0A6A7MZR7-F1
#
_entry.id   AF-A0A6A7MZR7-F1
#
_cell.length_a   1.000
_cell.length_b   1.000
_cell.length_c   1.000
_cell.angle_alpha   90.00
_cell.angle_beta   90.00
_cell.angle_gamma   90.00
#
_symmetry.space_group_name_H-M   'P 1'
#
loop_
_entity.id
_entity.type
_entity.pdbx_description
1 polymer ?
#
loop_
_entity_poly.entity_id
_entity_poly.type
_entity_poly.pdbx_seq_one_letter_code
_entity_poly.pdbx_strand_id
1 'polypeptide(L)'
;MTNPGAIWKQVQRPLAMSVLCGAMLASLSGCVALVAGGAISGTLAATDRRTLGAQTEDRAIEVKGGIKLNNVIGDAGHTNINSFNRRALLTGEVRDEAMKAAAERELRSIEGVLSVINELEIAGPSSYTSRSNDALITTKVKASLVDMKDISANSYQVVTERGVVYLQGRVTQREGQIGADVARGVSGVSKVVKVFEYITEEEWKSYQPSKPAGNS
;
A
#
# COMPACT_ATOMS: atom_id res chain seq x y z
N MET A 1 -44.65 43.83 15.87
CA MET A 1 -43.37 44.41 15.40
C MET A 1 -42.34 43.29 15.37
N THR A 2 -42.18 42.61 14.24
CA THR A 2 -41.20 41.52 14.06
C THR A 2 -39.83 42.15 13.81
N ASN A 3 -38.83 41.80 14.63
CA ASN A 3 -37.49 42.37 14.54
C ASN A 3 -36.71 41.69 13.40
N PRO A 4 -36.44 42.38 12.27
CA PRO A 4 -35.83 41.77 11.09
C PRO A 4 -34.41 41.22 11.34
N GLY A 5 -33.72 41.69 12.38
CA GLY A 5 -32.38 41.20 12.74
C GLY A 5 -32.34 39.80 13.36
N ALA A 6 -33.45 39.32 13.93
CA ALA A 6 -33.52 37.99 14.55
C ALA A 6 -33.57 36.86 13.52
N ILE A 7 -34.28 37.10 12.41
CA ILE A 7 -34.42 36.17 11.27
C ILE A 7 -33.07 35.97 10.59
N TRP A 8 -32.28 37.03 10.44
CA TRP A 8 -30.95 36.96 9.82
C TRP A 8 -29.97 36.10 10.63
N LYS A 9 -29.96 36.22 11.97
CA LYS A 9 -29.13 35.36 12.83
C LYS A 9 -29.59 33.89 12.85
N GLN A 10 -30.89 33.64 12.71
CA GLN A 10 -31.46 32.28 12.64
C GLN A 10 -31.10 31.56 11.34
N VAL A 11 -30.99 32.29 10.22
CA VAL A 11 -30.68 31.72 8.90
C VAL A 11 -29.17 31.68 8.61
N GLN A 12 -28.38 32.60 9.18
CA GLN A 12 -26.91 32.65 9.01
C GLN A 12 -26.18 31.42 9.59
N ARG A 13 -26.62 30.91 10.75
CA ARG A 13 -25.97 29.74 11.40
C ARG A 13 -26.10 28.43 10.60
N PRO A 14 -27.30 28.03 10.12
CA PRO A 14 -27.44 26.83 9.30
C PRO A 14 -26.78 27.00 7.91
N LEU A 15 -26.81 28.20 7.32
CA LEU A 15 -26.08 28.47 6.07
C LEU A 15 -24.57 28.34 6.23
N ALA A 16 -23.99 28.94 7.27
CA ALA A 16 -22.55 28.83 7.55
C ALA A 16 -22.13 27.38 7.81
N MET A 17 -22.96 26.60 8.52
CA MET A 17 -22.70 25.18 8.79
C MET A 17 -22.79 24.33 7.51
N SER A 18 -23.76 24.60 6.62
CA SER A 18 -23.86 23.93 5.32
C SER A 18 -22.68 24.26 4.40
N VAL A 19 -22.20 25.51 4.41
CA VAL A 19 -21.01 25.92 3.64
C VAL A 19 -19.74 25.24 4.19
N LEU A 20 -19.61 25.13 5.52
CA LEU A 20 -18.47 24.46 6.15
C LEU A 20 -18.45 22.95 5.85
N CYS A 21 -19.61 22.29 5.94
CA CYS A 21 -19.74 20.88 5.56
C CYS A 21 -19.48 20.65 4.06
N GLY A 22 -19.95 21.55 3.18
CA GLY A 22 -19.67 21.51 1.75
C GLY A 22 -18.18 21.68 1.44
N ALA A 23 -17.50 22.60 2.12
CA ALA A 23 -16.05 22.78 1.99
C ALA A 23 -15.26 21.58 2.51
N MET A 24 -15.73 20.92 3.58
CA MET A 24 -15.10 19.71 4.13
C MET A 24 -15.30 18.47 3.24
N LEU A 25 -16.43 18.38 2.53
CA LEU A 25 -16.64 17.37 1.49
C LEU A 25 -15.78 17.64 0.25
N ALA A 26 -15.56 18.90 -0.11
CA ALA A 26 -14.70 19.29 -1.23
C ALA A 26 -13.19 19.11 -0.94
N SER A 27 -12.77 19.17 0.33
CA SER A 27 -11.40 18.87 0.75
C SER A 27 -11.13 17.36 0.90
N LEU A 28 -12.17 16.52 0.82
CA LEU A 28 -12.06 15.08 0.59
C LEU A 28 -11.76 14.78 -0.89
N SER A 29 -10.76 15.44 -1.46
CA SER A 29 -10.25 15.19 -2.81
C SER A 29 -9.60 13.80 -2.98
N GLY A 30 -9.60 12.98 -1.93
CA GLY A 30 -9.22 11.56 -1.97
C GLY A 30 -10.16 10.65 -2.77
N CYS A 31 -11.36 11.11 -3.15
CA CYS A 31 -12.30 10.33 -3.98
C CYS A 31 -12.53 10.89 -5.39
N VAL A 32 -11.91 12.03 -5.74
CA VAL A 32 -12.12 12.67 -7.06
C VAL A 32 -11.44 11.90 -8.19
N ALA A 33 -10.47 11.04 -7.89
CA ALA A 33 -9.93 10.09 -8.87
C ALA A 33 -11.00 9.12 -9.41
N LEU A 34 -12.09 8.90 -8.67
CA LEU A 34 -13.16 8.00 -9.09
C LEU A 34 -14.11 8.63 -10.12
N VAL A 35 -14.23 9.97 -10.15
CA VAL A 35 -15.22 10.66 -11.02
C VAL A 35 -14.66 11.01 -12.40
N ALA A 36 -13.33 11.03 -12.56
CA ALA A 36 -12.65 10.96 -13.86
C ALA A 36 -12.33 9.49 -14.28
N GLY A 37 -13.07 8.53 -13.71
CA GLY A 37 -12.63 7.16 -13.43
C GLY A 37 -12.67 6.12 -14.57
N GLY A 38 -12.83 6.51 -15.83
CA GLY A 38 -12.82 5.55 -16.96
C GLY A 38 -11.41 5.33 -17.54
N ALA A 39 -10.77 6.42 -17.98
CA ALA A 39 -9.48 6.34 -18.68
C ALA A 39 -8.28 6.17 -17.73
N ILE A 40 -8.31 6.83 -16.57
CA ILE A 40 -7.18 6.81 -15.61
C ILE A 40 -7.12 5.49 -14.82
N SER A 41 -8.29 4.92 -14.47
CA SER A 41 -8.35 3.61 -13.80
C SER A 41 -7.84 2.49 -14.72
N GLY A 42 -8.12 2.56 -16.02
CA GLY A 42 -7.66 1.59 -17.01
C GLY A 42 -6.15 1.60 -17.22
N THR A 43 -5.51 2.77 -17.21
CA THR A 43 -4.06 2.89 -17.41
C THR A 43 -3.24 2.42 -16.20
N LEU A 44 -3.73 2.65 -14.98
CA LEU A 44 -3.09 2.12 -13.78
C LEU A 44 -3.17 0.60 -13.72
N ALA A 45 -4.32 0.01 -14.05
CA ALA A 45 -4.46 -1.44 -14.16
C ALA A 45 -3.59 -2.02 -15.29
N ALA A 46 -3.39 -1.29 -16.39
CA ALA A 46 -2.56 -1.72 -17.53
C ALA A 46 -1.05 -1.64 -17.27
N THR A 47 -0.62 -0.90 -16.24
CA THR A 47 0.81 -0.75 -15.90
C THR A 47 1.22 -1.59 -14.68
N ASP A 48 0.26 -2.12 -13.93
CA ASP A 48 0.52 -3.19 -12.96
C ASP A 48 0.84 -4.48 -13.71
N ARG A 49 1.93 -5.14 -13.30
CA ARG A 49 2.39 -6.39 -13.92
C ARG A 49 1.66 -7.61 -13.38
N ARG A 50 0.78 -7.44 -12.39
CA ARG A 50 -0.08 -8.49 -11.83
C ARG A 50 -1.39 -8.55 -12.61
N THR A 51 -1.88 -9.76 -12.82
CA THR A 51 -3.23 -9.97 -13.34
C THR A 51 -4.27 -9.46 -12.34
N LEU A 52 -5.46 -9.09 -12.82
CA LEU A 52 -6.58 -8.72 -11.95
C LEU A 52 -6.95 -9.85 -10.97
N GLY A 53 -6.80 -11.11 -11.40
CA GLY A 53 -6.95 -12.28 -10.53
C GLY A 53 -5.94 -12.28 -9.39
N ALA A 54 -4.66 -12.06 -9.68
CA ALA A 54 -3.62 -11.99 -8.65
C ALA A 54 -3.83 -10.81 -7.67
N GLN A 55 -4.29 -9.65 -8.15
CA GLN A 55 -4.64 -8.51 -7.27
C GLN A 55 -5.83 -8.84 -6.35
N THR A 56 -6.81 -9.58 -6.87
CA THR A 56 -7.96 -10.03 -6.07
C THR A 56 -7.54 -11.06 -5.03
N GLU A 57 -6.68 -12.01 -5.41
CA GLU A 57 -6.08 -13.00 -4.50
C GLU A 57 -5.23 -12.32 -3.41
N ASP A 58 -4.41 -11.33 -3.77
CA ASP A 58 -3.63 -10.53 -2.83
C ASP A 58 -4.53 -9.91 -1.75
N ARG A 59 -5.63 -9.28 -2.18
CA ARG A 59 -6.56 -8.65 -1.24
C ARG A 59 -7.27 -9.68 -0.37
N ALA A 60 -7.62 -10.84 -0.93
CA ALA A 60 -8.20 -11.93 -0.16
C ALA A 60 -7.23 -12.48 0.90
N ILE A 61 -5.93 -12.60 0.57
CA ILE A 61 -4.87 -13.00 1.50
C ILE A 61 -4.76 -11.99 2.64
N GLU A 62 -4.71 -10.68 2.34
CA GLU A 62 -4.63 -9.64 3.36
C GLU A 62 -5.83 -9.68 4.32
N VAL A 63 -7.05 -9.81 3.80
CA VAL A 63 -8.28 -9.86 4.62
C VAL A 63 -8.33 -11.12 5.48
N LYS A 64 -8.12 -12.31 4.88
CA LYS A 64 -8.11 -13.59 5.61
C LYS A 64 -6.99 -13.63 6.64
N GLY A 65 -5.83 -13.08 6.28
CA GLY A 65 -4.66 -12.96 7.16
C GLY A 65 -4.97 -12.10 8.37
N GLY A 66 -5.57 -10.93 8.17
CA GLY A 66 -5.94 -10.04 9.27
C GLY A 66 -6.86 -10.72 10.28
N ILE A 67 -7.86 -11.47 9.79
CA ILE A 67 -8.77 -12.23 10.65
C ILE A 67 -8.04 -13.32 11.43
N LYS A 68 -7.20 -14.12 10.77
CA LYS A 68 -6.46 -15.22 11.41
C LYS A 68 -5.44 -14.73 12.42
N LEU A 69 -4.65 -13.71 12.07
CA LEU A 69 -3.61 -13.18 12.95
C LEU A 69 -4.18 -12.46 14.15
N ASN A 70 -5.33 -11.80 14.03
CA ASN A 70 -5.99 -11.20 15.17
C ASN A 70 -6.33 -12.22 16.26
N ASN A 71 -6.66 -13.46 15.88
CA ASN A 71 -6.93 -14.54 16.85
C ASN A 71 -5.67 -15.08 17.55
N VAL A 72 -4.49 -14.93 16.93
CA VAL A 72 -3.21 -15.43 17.48
C VAL A 72 -2.49 -14.36 18.28
N ILE A 73 -2.53 -13.12 17.80
CA ILE A 73 -1.72 -12.02 18.32
C ILE A 73 -2.56 -11.12 19.23
N GLY A 74 -3.83 -10.87 18.85
CA GLY A 74 -4.73 -9.98 19.58
C GLY A 74 -4.09 -8.63 19.90
N ASP A 75 -4.37 -8.09 21.08
CA ASP A 75 -3.83 -6.82 21.56
C ASP A 75 -2.37 -6.92 22.04
N ALA A 76 -1.77 -8.13 22.03
CA ALA A 76 -0.42 -8.36 22.53
C ALA A 76 0.69 -8.00 21.52
N GLY A 77 0.32 -7.58 20.31
CA GLY A 77 1.25 -7.16 19.26
C GLY A 77 0.59 -6.25 18.25
N HIS A 78 1.37 -5.80 17.28
CA HIS A 78 0.89 -5.04 16.15
C HIS A 78 1.42 -5.70 14.88
N THR A 79 0.53 -6.06 13.96
CA THR A 79 0.96 -6.69 12.71
C THR A 79 0.31 -6.05 11.51
N ASN A 80 1.11 -5.87 10.46
CA ASN A 80 0.68 -5.44 9.15
C ASN A 80 0.92 -6.60 8.16
N ILE A 81 -0.07 -6.83 7.31
CA ILE A 81 -0.01 -7.87 6.27
C ILE A 81 -0.15 -7.18 4.93
N ASN A 82 0.81 -7.42 4.06
CA ASN A 82 0.78 -6.94 2.69
C ASN A 82 1.03 -8.09 1.72
N SER A 83 0.20 -8.23 0.69
CA SER A 83 0.41 -9.27 -0.32
C SER A 83 0.68 -8.64 -1.68
N PHE A 84 1.71 -9.15 -2.36
CA PHE A 84 2.01 -8.80 -3.74
C PHE A 84 2.27 -10.07 -4.55
N ASN A 85 1.43 -10.31 -5.56
CA ASN A 85 1.46 -11.52 -6.37
C ASN A 85 1.48 -12.81 -5.52
N ARG A 86 0.61 -12.85 -4.51
CA ARG A 86 0.40 -13.95 -3.55
C ARG A 86 1.59 -14.24 -2.64
N ARG A 87 2.59 -13.35 -2.61
CA ARG A 87 3.69 -13.37 -1.67
C ARG A 87 3.36 -12.43 -0.53
N ALA A 88 3.05 -13.00 0.63
CA ALA A 88 2.66 -12.25 1.80
C ALA A 88 3.90 -11.79 2.58
N LEU A 89 3.94 -10.50 2.89
CA LEU A 89 4.87 -9.86 3.79
C LEU A 89 4.14 -9.62 5.11
N LEU A 90 4.79 -10.04 6.20
CA LEU A 90 4.31 -9.83 7.56
C LEU A 90 5.31 -8.94 8.31
N THR A 91 4.88 -7.76 8.74
CA THR A 91 5.70 -6.78 9.47
C THR A 91 5.00 -6.33 10.75
N GLY A 92 5.74 -5.67 11.64
CA GLY A 92 5.26 -5.18 12.91
C GLY A 92 5.98 -5.83 14.09
N GLU A 93 5.30 -5.94 15.22
CA GLU A 93 5.87 -6.38 16.49
C GLU A 93 5.05 -7.48 17.17
N VAL A 94 5.75 -8.44 17.75
CA VAL A 94 5.19 -9.51 18.58
C VAL A 94 5.98 -9.65 19.87
N ARG A 95 5.37 -10.30 20.87
CA ARG A 95 5.98 -10.44 22.21
C ARG A 95 7.16 -11.42 22.25
N ASP A 96 7.11 -12.48 21.46
CA ASP A 96 8.06 -13.59 21.51
C ASP A 96 8.14 -14.37 20.20
N GLU A 97 9.15 -15.22 20.09
CA GLU A 97 9.43 -16.03 18.90
C GLU A 97 8.31 -17.06 18.63
N ALA A 98 7.62 -17.54 19.68
CA ALA A 98 6.53 -18.49 19.52
C ALA A 98 5.34 -17.84 18.80
N MET A 99 5.01 -16.59 19.15
CA MET A 99 3.99 -15.79 18.49
C MET A 99 4.41 -15.45 17.05
N LYS A 100 5.68 -15.09 16.84
CA LYS A 100 6.24 -14.86 15.49
C LYS A 100 6.05 -16.08 14.58
N ALA A 101 6.40 -17.26 15.08
CA ALA A 101 6.26 -18.51 14.33
C ALA A 101 4.79 -18.92 14.14
N ALA A 102 3.92 -18.67 15.12
CA ALA A 102 2.49 -18.95 15.01
C ALA A 102 1.82 -18.08 13.94
N ALA A 103 2.14 -16.78 13.92
CA ALA A 103 1.65 -15.86 12.91
C ALA A 103 2.02 -16.31 11.49
N GLU A 104 3.27 -16.71 11.29
CA GLU A 104 3.73 -17.24 10.01
C GLU A 104 2.97 -18.50 9.57
N ARG A 105 2.76 -19.46 10.47
CA ARG A 105 2.02 -20.69 10.16
C ARG A 105 0.59 -20.39 9.77
N GLU A 106 -0.10 -19.50 10.50
CA GLU A 106 -1.47 -19.11 10.16
C GLU A 106 -1.54 -18.46 8.78
N LEU A 107 -0.62 -17.55 8.47
CA LEU A 107 -0.59 -16.87 7.18
C LEU A 107 -0.28 -17.86 6.03
N ARG A 108 0.64 -18.81 6.25
CA ARG A 108 0.94 -19.90 5.29
C ARG A 108 -0.24 -20.84 5.06
N SER A 109 -1.15 -20.99 6.03
CA SER A 109 -2.32 -21.86 5.91
C SER A 109 -3.42 -21.29 5.00
N ILE A 110 -3.30 -20.02 4.60
CA ILE A 110 -4.29 -19.37 3.75
C ILE A 110 -4.12 -19.86 2.31
N GLU A 111 -5.21 -20.38 1.77
CA GLU A 111 -5.28 -20.77 0.35
C GLU A 111 -4.88 -19.59 -0.55
N GLY A 112 -4.03 -19.89 -1.51
CA GLY A 112 -3.51 -18.90 -2.45
C GLY A 112 -2.12 -18.37 -2.06
N VAL A 113 -1.71 -18.40 -0.79
CA VAL A 113 -0.38 -17.91 -0.41
C VAL A 113 0.72 -18.76 -1.02
N LEU A 114 1.63 -18.15 -1.79
CA LEU A 114 2.78 -18.82 -2.41
C LEU A 114 4.01 -18.81 -1.50
N SER A 115 4.24 -17.70 -0.81
CA SER A 115 5.33 -17.57 0.16
C SER A 115 4.98 -16.55 1.23
N VAL A 116 5.47 -16.79 2.45
CA VAL A 116 5.43 -15.82 3.54
C VAL A 116 6.83 -15.34 3.85
N ILE A 117 7.00 -14.03 3.91
CA ILE A 117 8.20 -13.32 4.34
C ILE A 117 7.86 -12.71 5.70
N ASN A 118 8.44 -13.28 6.75
CA ASN A 118 8.13 -12.92 8.13
C ASN A 118 9.22 -12.00 8.71
N GLU A 119 8.91 -10.72 8.75
CA GLU A 119 9.78 -9.64 9.25
C GLU A 119 9.18 -9.02 10.53
N LEU A 120 8.43 -9.81 11.30
CA LEU A 120 8.01 -9.41 12.65
C LEU A 120 9.23 -9.25 13.56
N GLU A 121 9.26 -8.16 14.31
CA GLU A 121 10.26 -7.93 15.35
C GLU A 121 9.72 -8.37 16.71
N ILE A 122 10.59 -8.94 17.54
CA ILE A 122 10.27 -9.18 18.95
C ILE A 122 10.52 -7.88 19.71
N ALA A 123 9.48 -7.07 19.84
CA ALA A 123 9.57 -5.72 20.39
C ALA A 123 8.22 -5.26 20.96
N GLY A 124 8.25 -4.18 21.74
CA GLY A 124 7.03 -3.47 22.12
C GLY A 124 6.44 -2.69 20.93
N PRO A 125 5.15 -2.29 21.01
CA PRO A 125 4.47 -1.60 19.92
C PRO A 125 5.19 -0.29 19.55
N SER A 126 5.32 -0.05 18.25
CA SER A 126 5.84 1.22 17.72
C SER A 126 5.07 2.43 18.24
N SER A 127 5.79 3.50 18.58
CA SER A 127 5.18 4.76 19.01
C SER A 127 4.44 5.44 17.86
N TYR A 128 3.44 6.27 18.18
CA TYR A 128 2.70 7.04 17.17
C TYR A 128 3.63 7.88 16.29
N THR A 129 4.66 8.52 16.88
CA THR A 129 5.65 9.29 16.14
C THR A 129 6.46 8.44 15.16
N SER A 130 6.83 7.21 15.54
CA SER A 130 7.50 6.27 14.63
C SER A 130 6.62 5.99 13.42
N ARG A 131 5.34 5.63 13.65
CA ARG A 131 4.40 5.30 12.58
C ARG A 131 4.13 6.49 11.65
N SER A 132 4.00 7.70 12.22
CA SER A 132 3.88 8.91 11.41
C SER A 132 5.12 9.16 10.55
N ASN A 133 6.33 8.91 11.10
CA ASN A 133 7.56 9.00 10.32
C ASN A 133 7.61 7.94 9.21
N ASP A 134 7.19 6.71 9.48
CA ASP A 134 7.16 5.62 8.49
C ASP A 134 6.22 5.92 7.32
N ALA A 135 5.08 6.57 7.57
CA ALA A 135 4.19 7.05 6.52
C ALA A 135 4.85 8.12 5.63
N LEU A 136 5.61 9.04 6.24
CA LEU A 136 6.37 10.05 5.50
C LEU A 136 7.52 9.43 4.69
N ILE A 137 8.25 8.47 5.27
CA ILE A 137 9.29 7.70 4.58
C ILE A 137 8.69 6.97 3.38
N THR A 138 7.58 6.25 3.58
CA THR A 138 6.86 5.54 2.50
C THR A 138 6.50 6.50 1.37
N THR A 139 5.99 7.68 1.71
CA THR A 139 5.60 8.70 0.73
C THR A 139 6.81 9.23 -0.05
N LYS A 140 7.92 9.52 0.64
CA LYS A 140 9.17 9.96 0.00
C LYS A 140 9.74 8.88 -0.92
N VAL A 141 9.79 7.62 -0.48
CA VAL A 141 10.25 6.50 -1.31
C VAL A 141 9.38 6.35 -2.56
N LYS A 142 8.05 6.38 -2.42
CA LYS A 142 7.15 6.32 -3.57
C LYS A 142 7.38 7.48 -4.54
N ALA A 143 7.53 8.71 -4.04
CA ALA A 143 7.83 9.87 -4.87
C ALA A 143 9.17 9.71 -5.61
N SER A 144 10.23 9.30 -4.91
CA SER A 144 11.54 9.07 -5.52
C SER A 144 11.51 7.95 -6.57
N LEU A 145 10.69 6.91 -6.40
CA LEU A 145 10.49 5.88 -7.43
C LEU A 145 9.74 6.41 -8.66
N VAL A 146 8.79 7.34 -8.49
CA VAL A 146 8.06 7.98 -9.59
C VAL A 146 8.97 8.89 -10.42
N ASP A 147 9.95 9.54 -9.78
CA ASP A 147 10.92 10.40 -10.48
C ASP A 147 11.91 9.61 -11.37
N MET A 148 12.00 8.30 -11.20
CA MET A 148 12.90 7.44 -11.99
C MET A 148 12.30 7.08 -13.34
N LYS A 149 13.02 7.39 -14.42
CA LYS A 149 12.59 7.09 -15.79
C LYS A 149 12.84 5.63 -16.23
N ASP A 150 13.80 4.97 -15.59
CA ASP A 150 14.29 3.64 -16.02
C ASP A 150 13.53 2.46 -15.40
N ILE A 151 12.58 2.76 -14.49
CA ILE A 151 11.73 1.80 -13.79
C ILE A 151 10.30 2.34 -13.70
N SER A 152 9.30 1.47 -13.59
CA SER A 152 7.92 1.88 -13.32
C SER A 152 7.62 1.83 -11.83
N ALA A 153 7.22 2.94 -11.22
CA ALA A 153 6.82 2.98 -9.82
C ALA A 153 5.67 2.02 -9.48
N ASN A 154 4.76 1.77 -10.44
CA ASN A 154 3.63 0.83 -10.28
C ASN A 154 4.07 -0.64 -10.19
N SER A 155 5.33 -0.95 -10.52
CA SER A 155 5.89 -2.31 -10.33
C SER A 155 6.29 -2.59 -8.88
N TYR A 156 6.20 -1.59 -8.00
CA TYR A 156 6.61 -1.67 -6.61
C TYR A 156 5.45 -1.37 -5.67
N GLN A 157 5.32 -2.20 -4.64
CA GLN A 157 4.59 -1.86 -3.42
C GLN A 157 5.61 -1.55 -2.33
N VAL A 158 5.49 -0.36 -1.73
CA VAL A 158 6.38 0.13 -0.68
C VAL A 158 5.66 0.05 0.65
N VAL A 159 6.26 -0.66 1.61
CA VAL A 159 5.81 -0.76 3.00
C VAL A 159 6.96 -0.28 3.88
N THR A 160 6.68 0.53 4.90
CA THR A 160 7.70 0.95 5.87
C THR A 160 7.23 0.64 7.27
N GLU A 161 8.11 0.05 8.08
CA GLU A 161 7.88 -0.25 9.48
C GLU A 161 9.18 0.04 10.24
N ARG A 162 9.15 0.92 11.24
CA ARG A 162 10.30 1.27 12.11
C ARG A 162 11.53 1.74 11.31
N GLY A 163 11.30 2.53 10.27
CA GLY A 163 12.32 3.01 9.34
C GLY A 163 12.85 1.96 8.36
N VAL A 164 12.44 0.69 8.46
CA VAL A 164 12.79 -0.36 7.50
C VAL A 164 11.80 -0.33 6.35
N VAL A 165 12.32 -0.19 5.13
CA VAL A 165 11.53 -0.19 3.90
C VAL A 165 11.55 -1.57 3.28
N TYR A 166 10.37 -2.15 3.09
CA TYR A 166 10.14 -3.38 2.38
C TYR A 166 9.63 -3.04 0.98
N LEU A 167 10.36 -3.47 -0.04
CA LEU A 167 9.97 -3.29 -1.43
C LEU A 167 9.44 -4.62 -1.96
N GLN A 168 8.13 -4.71 -2.14
CA GLN A 168 7.47 -5.79 -2.86
C GLN A 168 7.32 -5.44 -4.33
N GLY A 169 7.32 -6.42 -5.23
CA GLY A 169 7.18 -6.14 -6.66
C GLY A 169 7.51 -7.31 -7.57
N ARG A 170 7.04 -7.23 -8.82
CA ARG A 170 7.43 -8.11 -9.93
C ARG A 170 8.36 -7.32 -10.85
N VAL A 171 9.65 -7.58 -10.78
CA VAL A 171 10.68 -6.71 -11.37
C VAL A 171 11.79 -7.53 -12.00
N THR A 172 12.55 -6.95 -12.94
CA THR A 172 13.80 -7.59 -13.36
C THR A 172 14.90 -7.38 -12.31
N GLN A 173 16.00 -8.13 -12.42
CA GLN A 173 17.15 -7.97 -11.52
C GLN A 173 17.67 -6.52 -11.51
N ARG A 174 17.73 -5.89 -12.69
CA ARG A 174 18.17 -4.50 -12.87
C ARG A 174 17.22 -3.54 -12.15
N GLU A 175 15.92 -3.69 -12.40
CA GLU A 175 14.90 -2.85 -11.78
C GLU A 175 14.91 -2.98 -10.25
N GLY A 176 14.92 -4.21 -9.72
CA GLY A 176 14.98 -4.45 -8.28
C GLY A 176 16.24 -3.88 -7.61
N GLN A 177 17.36 -3.81 -8.34
CA GLN A 177 18.55 -3.11 -7.85
C GLN A 177 18.34 -1.60 -7.81
N ILE A 178 17.89 -0.99 -8.91
CA ILE A 178 17.62 0.46 -8.99
C ILE A 178 16.60 0.88 -7.92
N GLY A 179 15.48 0.17 -7.80
CA GLY A 179 14.44 0.51 -6.82
C GLY A 179 14.95 0.46 -5.38
N ALA A 180 15.81 -0.51 -5.06
CA ALA A 180 16.44 -0.58 -3.75
C ALA A 180 17.48 0.52 -3.51
N ASP A 181 18.22 0.93 -4.55
CA ASP A 181 19.19 2.03 -4.46
C ASP A 181 18.49 3.37 -4.20
N VAL A 182 17.39 3.60 -4.92
CA VAL A 182 16.51 4.76 -4.73
C VAL A 182 15.96 4.79 -3.32
N ALA A 183 15.37 3.69 -2.84
CA ALA A 183 14.83 3.63 -1.49
C ALA A 183 15.91 3.85 -0.42
N ARG A 184 17.11 3.28 -0.59
CA ARG A 184 18.24 3.49 0.33
C ARG A 184 18.71 4.95 0.39
N GLY A 185 18.56 5.71 -0.70
CA GLY A 185 18.92 7.13 -0.75
C GLY A 185 17.94 8.05 -0.02
N VAL A 186 16.77 7.55 0.38
CA VAL A 186 15.74 8.37 1.03
C VAL A 186 16.07 8.61 2.50
N SER A 187 16.05 9.88 2.90
CA SER A 187 16.26 10.28 4.30
C SER A 187 15.24 9.63 5.23
N GLY A 188 15.74 9.00 6.31
CA GLY A 188 14.95 8.30 7.31
C GLY A 188 14.90 6.78 7.12
N VAL A 189 15.32 6.26 5.97
CA VAL A 189 15.42 4.82 5.73
C VAL A 189 16.60 4.24 6.49
N SER A 190 16.35 3.24 7.34
CA SER A 190 17.37 2.54 8.13
C SER A 190 17.89 1.29 7.42
N LYS A 191 17.00 0.57 6.73
CA LYS A 191 17.28 -0.67 6.02
C LYS A 191 16.30 -0.82 4.85
N VAL A 192 16.74 -1.46 3.77
CA VAL A 192 15.87 -1.86 2.67
C VAL A 192 15.86 -3.38 2.56
N VAL A 193 14.67 -3.97 2.59
CA VAL A 193 14.43 -5.41 2.42
C VAL A 193 13.74 -5.61 1.07
N LYS A 194 14.36 -6.43 0.22
CA LYS A 194 13.84 -6.73 -1.13
C LYS A 194 12.93 -7.95 -1.06
N VAL A 195 11.64 -7.75 -1.35
CA VAL A 195 10.60 -8.78 -1.36
C VAL A 195 10.07 -8.93 -2.79
N PHE A 196 11.00 -9.18 -3.72
CA PHE A 196 10.71 -9.21 -5.15
C PHE A 196 10.45 -10.61 -5.67
N GLU A 197 9.59 -10.69 -6.66
CA GLU A 197 9.59 -11.76 -7.65
C GLU A 197 10.37 -11.26 -8.87
N TYR A 198 11.49 -11.92 -9.14
CA TYR A 198 12.30 -11.59 -10.31
C TYR A 198 11.72 -12.27 -11.56
N ILE A 199 11.46 -11.47 -12.59
CA ILE A 199 11.01 -11.93 -13.90
C ILE A 199 12.09 -11.66 -14.96
N THR A 200 12.11 -12.48 -16.01
CA THR A 200 12.95 -12.23 -17.19
C THR A 200 12.38 -11.09 -18.03
N GLU A 201 13.23 -10.50 -18.88
CA GLU A 201 12.82 -9.42 -19.79
C GLU A 201 11.84 -9.93 -20.86
N GLU A 202 11.99 -11.21 -21.24
CA GLU A 202 11.15 -11.91 -22.20
C GLU A 202 9.75 -12.19 -21.62
N GLU A 203 9.67 -12.68 -20.37
CA GLU A 203 8.41 -12.86 -19.67
C GLU A 203 7.66 -11.54 -19.52
N TRP A 204 8.36 -10.45 -19.22
CA TRP A 204 7.74 -9.12 -19.15
C TRP A 204 7.08 -8.70 -20.47
N LYS A 205 7.80 -8.84 -21.59
CA LYS A 205 7.26 -8.49 -22.92
C LYS A 205 6.02 -9.30 -23.29
N SER A 206 5.91 -10.54 -22.80
CA SER A 206 4.73 -11.39 -23.02
C SER A 206 3.48 -10.96 -22.24
N TYR A 207 3.64 -10.19 -21.16
CA TYR A 207 2.53 -9.65 -20.36
C TYR A 207 1.97 -8.32 -20.90
N GLN A 208 2.65 -7.69 -21.86
CA GLN A 208 2.10 -6.51 -22.52
C GLN A 208 0.96 -6.96 -23.45
N PRO A 209 -0.23 -6.35 -23.39
CA PRO A 209 -1.27 -6.64 -24.37
C PRO A 209 -0.70 -6.38 -25.77
N SER A 210 -0.69 -7.39 -26.64
CA SER A 210 -0.26 -7.24 -28.02
C SER A 210 -1.03 -6.09 -28.64
N LYS A 211 -0.31 -5.07 -29.13
CA LYS A 211 -0.90 -3.98 -29.92
C LYS A 211 -1.80 -4.62 -30.98
N PRO A 212 -3.11 -4.36 -31.02
CA PRO A 212 -3.96 -4.95 -32.05
C PRO A 212 -3.35 -4.59 -33.40
N ALA A 213 -3.13 -5.60 -34.23
CA ALA A 213 -2.64 -5.40 -35.59
C ALA A 213 -3.56 -4.36 -36.24
N GLY A 214 -3.01 -3.17 -36.50
CA GLY A 214 -3.73 -2.16 -37.26
C GLY A 214 -3.93 -2.75 -38.64
N ASN A 215 -5.19 -3.07 -38.97
CA ASN A 215 -5.55 -3.45 -40.32
C ASN A 215 -5.31 -2.22 -41.21
N SER A 216 -4.21 -2.27 -41.95
CA SER A 216 -3.86 -1.36 -43.05
C SER A 216 -4.82 -1.53 -44.22
#